data_AF-A0A5R8YX64-F1
#
_entry.id   AF-A0A5R8YX64-F1
#
_cell.length_a   1.000
_cell.length_b   1.000
_cell.length_c   1.000
_cell.angle_alpha   90.00
_cell.angle_beta   90.00
_cell.angle_gamma   90.00
#
_symmetry.space_group_name_H-M   'P 1'
#
loop_
_entity.id
_entity.type
_entity.pdbx_description
1 polymer ?
#
loop_
_entity_poly.entity_id
_entity_poly.type
_entity_poly.pdbx_seq_one_letter_code
_entity_poly.pdbx_strand_id
1 'polypeptide(L)'
;MDPDTFRGDVGVEGADVYWRRRVSVLTGMLVVVAVVAWACSSASGRSDDTAAVVRTTPSDRLVVSLPAGLPAKTAGSAAIPGQPSPSAPGSASPTPGRPRRPGDPCDEKDLVLALQSGQDVYGKDTAPTFLLTVVSTGRVECTVDVGPRTLEMRVLSGGERVWSTADCVAGDGVDRQALERGIPFVRTVRWDRHRSGTTCAGKRSAADPGTYVATAHAGRLKSPKVVFHLR
;
A
#
# COMPACT_ATOMS: atom_id res chain seq x y z
N MET A 1 -53.47 -40.17 -8.33
CA MET A 1 -52.47 -39.70 -7.36
C MET A 1 -51.14 -39.69 -8.10
N ASP A 2 -50.83 -38.56 -8.74
CA ASP A 2 -49.66 -38.39 -9.61
C ASP A 2 -48.40 -38.04 -8.80
N PRO A 3 -47.27 -38.74 -9.00
CA PRO A 3 -46.03 -38.53 -8.26
C PRO A 3 -45.07 -37.46 -8.83
N ASP A 4 -45.50 -36.60 -9.75
CA ASP A 4 -44.59 -35.74 -10.55
C ASP A 4 -44.51 -34.25 -10.13
N THR A 5 -44.97 -33.87 -8.93
CA THR A 5 -45.06 -32.43 -8.55
C THR A 5 -43.91 -31.88 -7.68
N PHE A 6 -42.83 -32.62 -7.41
CA PHE A 6 -41.75 -32.15 -6.51
C PHE A 6 -40.41 -31.88 -7.20
N ARG A 7 -40.40 -31.39 -8.45
CA ARG A 7 -39.14 -31.19 -9.20
C ARG A 7 -38.86 -29.80 -9.77
N GLY A 8 -39.36 -28.74 -9.15
CA GLY A 8 -38.84 -27.41 -9.46
C GLY A 8 -39.23 -26.38 -8.43
N ASP A 9 -38.30 -25.99 -7.56
CA ASP A 9 -38.21 -24.62 -7.00
C ASP A 9 -37.02 -24.40 -6.03
N VAL A 10 -35.86 -25.02 -6.28
CA VAL A 10 -34.65 -24.72 -5.47
C VAL A 10 -33.42 -24.71 -6.35
N GLY A 11 -33.12 -23.58 -6.99
CA GLY A 11 -31.89 -23.49 -7.79
C GLY A 11 -31.55 -22.20 -8.53
N VAL A 12 -32.32 -21.10 -8.39
CA VAL A 12 -32.11 -19.91 -9.26
C VAL A 12 -32.15 -18.57 -8.50
N GLU A 13 -31.68 -18.51 -7.25
CA GLU A 13 -31.60 -17.21 -6.55
C GLU A 13 -30.17 -16.80 -6.14
N GLY A 14 -29.19 -17.72 -6.23
CA GLY A 14 -27.77 -17.41 -5.95
C GLY A 14 -26.93 -17.04 -7.18
N ALA A 15 -27.33 -17.49 -8.38
CA ALA A 15 -26.58 -17.27 -9.61
C ALA A 15 -26.79 -15.86 -10.20
N ASP A 16 -27.96 -15.27 -9.97
CA ASP A 16 -28.36 -13.99 -10.56
C ASP A 16 -27.61 -12.79 -9.99
N VAL A 17 -27.27 -12.77 -8.70
CA VAL A 17 -26.56 -11.64 -8.07
C VAL A 17 -25.10 -11.61 -8.49
N TYR A 18 -24.47 -12.78 -8.61
CA TYR A 18 -23.10 -12.91 -9.08
C TYR A 18 -22.97 -12.49 -10.54
N TRP A 19 -23.88 -12.96 -11.40
CA TRP A 19 -23.85 -12.60 -12.81
C TRP A 19 -24.22 -11.13 -13.04
N ARG A 20 -25.20 -10.58 -12.34
CA ARG A 20 -25.56 -9.15 -12.42
C ARG A 20 -24.42 -8.22 -12.01
N ARG A 21 -23.68 -8.53 -10.94
CA ARG A 21 -22.49 -7.73 -10.55
C ARG A 21 -21.34 -7.90 -11.53
N ARG A 22 -21.12 -9.10 -12.06
CA ARG A 22 -20.04 -9.35 -13.03
C ARG A 22 -20.31 -8.70 -14.39
N VAL A 23 -21.55 -8.73 -14.86
CA VAL A 23 -21.99 -8.00 -16.06
C VAL A 23 -21.90 -6.50 -15.83
N SER A 24 -22.30 -5.99 -14.66
CA SER A 24 -22.18 -4.56 -14.34
C SER A 24 -20.72 -4.07 -14.35
N VAL A 25 -19.80 -4.86 -13.79
CA VAL A 25 -18.35 -4.53 -13.79
C VAL A 25 -17.78 -4.59 -15.20
N LEU A 26 -18.15 -5.61 -15.99
CA LEU A 26 -17.68 -5.74 -17.38
C LEU A 26 -18.21 -4.61 -18.27
N THR A 27 -19.50 -4.27 -18.17
CA THR A 27 -20.09 -3.14 -18.92
C THR A 27 -19.47 -1.82 -18.48
N GLY A 28 -19.29 -1.59 -17.18
CA GLY A 28 -18.61 -0.39 -16.67
C GLY A 28 -17.18 -0.27 -17.17
N MET A 29 -16.40 -1.36 -17.13
CA MET A 29 -15.04 -1.39 -17.66
C MET A 29 -15.00 -1.11 -19.17
N LEU A 30 -15.93 -1.68 -19.94
CA LEU A 30 -16.00 -1.48 -21.39
C LEU A 30 -16.37 -0.03 -21.74
N VAL A 31 -17.28 0.60 -20.99
CA VAL A 31 -17.61 2.03 -21.12
C VAL A 31 -16.41 2.91 -20.79
N VAL A 32 -15.68 2.62 -19.72
CA VAL A 32 -14.45 3.37 -19.36
C VAL A 32 -13.40 3.25 -20.46
N VAL A 33 -13.18 2.05 -21.01
CA VAL A 33 -12.25 1.83 -22.12
C VAL A 33 -12.69 2.60 -23.38
N ALA A 34 -13.98 2.63 -23.69
CA ALA A 34 -14.50 3.39 -24.82
C ALA A 34 -14.31 4.91 -24.63
N VAL A 35 -14.54 5.43 -23.43
CA VAL A 35 -14.32 6.85 -23.10
C VAL A 35 -12.83 7.22 -23.18
N VAL A 36 -11.94 6.36 -22.68
CA VAL A 36 -10.48 6.57 -22.77
C VAL A 36 -10.02 6.53 -24.21
N ALA A 37 -10.51 5.58 -25.02
CA ALA A 37 -10.20 5.51 -26.44
C ALA A 37 -10.69 6.75 -27.20
N TRP A 38 -11.88 7.26 -26.87
CA TRP A 38 -12.42 8.50 -27.43
C TRP A 38 -11.61 9.73 -27.03
N ALA A 39 -11.18 9.81 -25.76
CA ALA A 39 -10.32 10.89 -25.29
C ALA A 39 -8.94 10.86 -26.00
N CYS A 40 -8.33 9.68 -26.14
CA CYS A 40 -7.07 9.52 -26.86
C CYS A 40 -7.20 9.82 -28.37
N SER A 41 -8.30 9.45 -29.01
CA SER A 41 -8.52 9.74 -30.44
C SER A 41 -8.89 11.21 -30.71
N SER A 42 -9.47 11.91 -29.72
CA SER A 42 -9.71 13.35 -29.79
C SER A 42 -8.44 14.19 -29.65
N ALA A 43 -7.37 13.62 -29.05
CA ALA A 43 -6.08 14.29 -28.87
C ALA A 43 -5.07 13.97 -29.99
N SER A 44 -5.27 12.91 -30.77
CA SER A 44 -4.43 12.55 -31.92
C SER A 44 -4.95 13.19 -33.20
N GLY A 45 -4.89 14.52 -33.26
CA GLY A 45 -5.41 15.30 -34.40
C GLY A 45 -4.57 16.52 -34.73
N ARG A 46 -3.23 16.42 -34.73
CA ARG A 46 -2.36 17.34 -35.48
C ARG A 46 -0.94 16.77 -35.63
N SER A 47 -0.66 16.14 -36.75
CA SER A 47 0.69 16.12 -37.33
C SER A 47 0.73 17.24 -38.35
N ASP A 48 1.73 18.12 -38.28
CA ASP A 48 2.41 18.58 -39.47
C ASP A 48 3.81 19.09 -39.15
N ASP A 49 4.73 18.63 -39.99
CA ASP A 49 6.15 18.93 -40.10
C ASP A 49 6.46 20.44 -40.09
N THR A 50 7.58 20.81 -39.47
CA THR A 50 8.50 21.80 -40.07
C THR A 50 9.90 21.60 -39.52
N ALA A 51 10.78 21.14 -40.40
CA ALA A 51 12.22 21.27 -40.25
C ALA A 51 12.65 22.75 -40.24
N ALA A 52 13.50 23.14 -39.29
CA ALA A 52 14.38 24.28 -39.49
C ALA A 52 15.67 24.13 -38.65
N VAL A 53 16.74 23.87 -39.38
CA VAL A 53 18.13 24.08 -38.99
C VAL A 53 18.35 25.54 -38.65
N VAL A 54 18.93 25.86 -37.49
CA VAL A 54 19.80 27.04 -37.32
C VAL A 54 21.00 26.68 -36.44
N ARG A 55 22.16 27.01 -37.01
CA ARG A 55 23.52 26.85 -36.51
C ARG A 55 23.96 28.15 -35.80
N THR A 56 25.07 28.08 -35.07
CA THR A 56 25.93 29.21 -34.56
C THR A 56 25.38 30.02 -33.38
N THR A 57 26.10 30.44 -32.33
CA THR A 57 27.52 30.42 -31.91
C THR A 57 27.56 30.89 -30.42
N PRO A 58 28.66 30.66 -29.67
CA PRO A 58 28.76 31.07 -28.27
C PRO A 58 29.12 32.56 -28.15
N SER A 59 28.65 33.22 -27.09
CA SER A 59 29.13 34.54 -26.68
C SER A 59 29.18 34.58 -25.15
N ASP A 60 30.35 34.20 -24.65
CA ASP A 60 31.24 35.07 -23.87
C ASP A 60 30.56 36.28 -23.22
N ARG A 61 30.54 36.32 -21.87
CA ARG A 61 30.89 37.50 -21.06
C ARG A 61 31.31 37.09 -19.65
N LEU A 62 32.60 37.26 -19.38
CA LEU A 62 33.16 37.62 -18.07
C LEU A 62 32.37 38.76 -17.42
N VAL A 63 32.04 38.64 -16.13
CA VAL A 63 32.13 39.76 -15.17
C VAL A 63 32.57 39.23 -13.80
N VAL A 64 33.77 39.65 -13.42
CA VAL A 64 34.36 39.59 -12.07
C VAL A 64 33.92 40.82 -11.31
N SER A 65 33.50 40.66 -10.05
CA SER A 65 33.55 41.75 -9.05
C SER A 65 33.35 41.23 -7.62
N LEU A 66 34.45 41.06 -6.89
CA LEU A 66 34.53 41.24 -5.43
C LEU A 66 34.78 42.74 -5.14
N PRO A 67 34.40 43.25 -3.96
CA PRO A 67 35.37 43.32 -2.86
C PRO A 67 34.76 43.00 -1.48
N ALA A 68 35.46 42.18 -0.70
CA ALA A 68 35.24 42.02 0.73
C ALA A 68 36.27 42.87 1.50
N GLY A 69 35.81 43.93 2.14
CA GLY A 69 36.57 44.73 3.09
C GLY A 69 36.33 44.27 4.54
N LEU A 70 37.42 43.94 5.23
CA LEU A 70 37.56 43.79 6.69
C LEU A 70 37.48 45.18 7.39
N PRO A 71 37.55 45.36 8.75
CA PRO A 71 37.83 44.40 9.84
C PRO A 71 37.02 44.58 11.16
N ALA A 72 37.25 43.61 12.08
CA ALA A 72 37.37 43.72 13.54
C ALA A 72 36.17 44.12 14.44
N LYS A 73 35.85 43.23 15.39
CA LYS A 73 35.73 43.64 16.80
C LYS A 73 36.08 42.54 17.79
N THR A 74 36.97 42.94 18.69
CA THR A 74 37.67 42.21 19.74
C THR A 74 36.76 41.82 20.92
N ALA A 75 37.19 40.78 21.62
CA ALA A 75 36.62 40.19 22.82
C ALA A 75 36.58 41.11 24.06
N GLY A 76 35.73 40.73 25.02
CA GLY A 76 35.70 41.16 26.43
C GLY A 76 34.27 41.42 26.91
N SER A 77 33.82 41.10 28.12
CA SER A 77 34.36 40.37 29.27
C SER A 77 33.18 40.15 30.25
N ALA A 78 33.28 39.10 31.08
CA ALA A 78 32.73 38.95 32.44
C ALA A 78 31.21 39.13 32.75
N ALA A 79 30.58 37.98 33.01
CA ALA A 79 29.84 37.55 34.22
C ALA A 79 28.92 38.52 35.00
N ILE A 80 27.65 38.09 35.17
CA ILE A 80 26.88 38.16 36.44
C ILE A 80 25.94 36.92 36.51
N PRO A 81 25.91 36.14 37.62
CA PRO A 81 24.92 35.09 37.83
C PRO A 81 23.66 35.65 38.50
N GLY A 82 22.50 35.53 37.84
CA GLY A 82 21.19 35.96 38.34
C GLY A 82 20.15 34.85 38.23
N GLN A 83 19.87 34.23 39.37
CA GLN A 83 18.61 33.64 39.88
C GLN A 83 17.51 33.16 38.89
N PRO A 84 17.00 31.91 39.03
CA PRO A 84 15.98 31.36 38.14
C PRO A 84 14.60 31.96 38.40
N SER A 85 13.99 32.52 37.35
CA SER A 85 12.56 32.81 37.29
C SER A 85 11.84 31.62 36.63
N PRO A 86 10.69 31.15 37.15
CA PRO A 86 9.97 30.02 36.56
C PRO A 86 9.30 30.46 35.25
N SER A 87 9.96 30.21 34.12
CA SER A 87 9.36 30.34 32.80
C SER A 87 8.26 29.30 32.64
N ALA A 88 7.04 29.76 32.36
CA ALA A 88 5.93 28.94 31.94
C ALA A 88 6.36 27.98 30.81
N PRO A 89 5.85 26.73 30.75
CA PRO A 89 6.17 25.83 29.65
C PRO A 89 5.67 26.45 28.35
N GLY A 90 6.62 26.98 27.57
CA GLY A 90 6.39 27.41 26.21
C GLY A 90 5.87 26.22 25.44
N SER A 91 4.60 26.28 25.05
CA SER A 91 3.99 25.34 24.13
C SER A 91 4.79 25.40 22.84
N ALA A 92 5.65 24.40 22.62
CA ALA A 92 6.45 24.30 21.41
C ALA A 92 5.47 24.16 20.23
N SER A 93 5.36 25.23 19.44
CA SER A 93 4.64 25.18 18.16
C SER A 93 5.31 24.12 17.28
N PRO A 94 4.56 23.20 16.65
CA PRO A 94 5.16 22.17 15.81
C PRO A 94 5.89 22.83 14.65
N THR A 95 7.22 22.67 14.61
CA THR A 95 8.04 23.08 13.48
C THR A 95 7.52 22.38 12.21
N PRO A 96 7.33 23.10 11.09
CA PRO A 96 6.93 22.48 9.83
C PRO A 96 7.90 21.35 9.45
N GLY A 97 7.34 20.15 9.21
CA GLY A 97 8.12 18.99 8.80
C GLY A 97 8.90 19.25 7.51
N ARG A 98 10.08 18.64 7.39
CA ARG A 98 10.93 18.72 6.20
C ARG A 98 10.11 18.35 4.93
N PRO A 99 10.27 19.09 3.81
CA PRO A 99 9.68 18.69 2.53
C PRO A 99 10.13 17.28 2.13
N ARG A 100 9.19 16.47 1.65
CA ARG A 100 9.44 15.10 1.17
C ARG A 100 10.19 15.11 -0.16
N ARG A 101 11.09 14.14 -0.33
CA ARG A 101 11.87 13.90 -1.55
C ARG A 101 11.55 12.51 -2.11
N PRO A 102 11.69 12.30 -3.43
CA PRO A 102 11.60 10.98 -4.03
C PRO A 102 12.53 9.97 -3.33
N GLY A 103 12.01 8.78 -3.04
CA GLY A 103 12.75 7.72 -2.34
C GLY A 103 12.81 7.86 -0.82
N ASP A 104 12.26 8.93 -0.24
CA ASP A 104 12.05 8.98 1.22
C ASP A 104 11.08 7.86 1.66
N PRO A 105 11.12 7.40 2.93
CA PRO A 105 10.14 6.44 3.43
C PRO A 105 8.72 6.96 3.34
N CYS A 106 7.79 6.13 2.89
CA CYS A 106 6.37 6.47 2.84
C CYS A 106 5.84 6.86 4.23
N ASP A 107 4.99 7.88 4.29
CA ASP A 107 4.28 8.23 5.51
C ASP A 107 3.12 7.24 5.72
N GLU A 108 2.96 6.73 6.94
CA GLU A 108 1.93 5.73 7.25
C GLU A 108 0.52 6.25 6.93
N LYS A 109 0.28 7.55 7.11
CA LYS A 109 -1.02 8.19 6.82
C LYS A 109 -1.34 8.26 5.32
N ASP A 110 -0.31 8.20 4.48
CA ASP A 110 -0.46 8.28 3.02
C ASP A 110 -0.56 6.87 2.41
N LEU A 111 -0.38 5.80 3.21
CA LEU A 111 -0.52 4.42 2.77
C LEU A 111 -1.93 3.88 3.02
N VAL A 112 -2.45 3.16 2.04
CA VAL A 112 -3.70 2.42 2.13
C VAL A 112 -3.41 0.94 1.97
N LEU A 113 -3.88 0.16 2.94
CA LEU A 113 -3.69 -1.29 2.98
C LEU A 113 -5.02 -2.01 2.78
N ALA A 114 -5.07 -2.90 1.80
CA ALA A 114 -6.23 -3.73 1.53
C ALA A 114 -5.85 -5.22 1.51
N LEU A 115 -6.81 -6.05 1.89
CA LEU A 115 -6.71 -7.51 1.83
C LEU A 115 -8.02 -8.04 1.26
N GLN A 116 -7.93 -9.00 0.35
CA GLN A 116 -9.08 -9.65 -0.26
C GLN A 116 -8.87 -11.17 -0.26
N SER A 117 -9.93 -11.93 0.02
CA SER A 117 -9.91 -13.38 -0.17
C SER A 117 -10.21 -13.71 -1.63
N GLY A 118 -9.57 -14.74 -2.17
CA GLY A 118 -9.91 -15.27 -3.49
C GLY A 118 -11.27 -15.98 -3.51
N GLN A 119 -11.70 -16.52 -2.37
CA GLN A 119 -13.00 -17.18 -2.17
C GLN A 119 -13.48 -16.98 -0.73
N ASP A 120 -14.79 -17.03 -0.52
CA ASP A 120 -15.37 -16.97 0.83
C ASP A 120 -15.35 -18.34 1.52
N VAL A 121 -15.28 -19.43 0.75
CA VAL A 121 -15.32 -20.80 1.24
C VAL A 121 -14.28 -21.64 0.49
N TYR A 122 -13.42 -22.33 1.24
CA TYR A 122 -12.38 -23.21 0.71
C TYR A 122 -12.66 -24.66 1.12
N GLY A 123 -12.70 -25.57 0.14
CA GLY A 123 -12.85 -27.01 0.38
C GLY A 123 -11.59 -27.63 0.97
N LYS A 124 -11.70 -28.89 1.44
CA LYS A 124 -10.66 -29.64 2.19
C LYS A 124 -9.25 -29.53 1.59
N ASP A 125 -9.14 -29.63 0.27
CA ASP A 125 -7.86 -29.64 -0.46
C ASP A 125 -7.53 -28.32 -1.16
N THR A 126 -8.29 -27.25 -0.86
CA THR A 126 -8.06 -25.92 -1.42
C THR A 126 -7.35 -25.03 -0.41
N ALA A 127 -6.17 -24.54 -0.79
CA ALA A 127 -5.40 -23.60 0.01
C ALA A 127 -6.00 -22.18 -0.09
N PRO A 128 -6.35 -21.53 1.04
CA PRO A 128 -6.74 -20.13 1.05
C PRO A 128 -5.72 -19.24 0.37
N THR A 129 -6.20 -18.36 -0.50
CA THR A 129 -5.38 -17.44 -1.28
C THR A 129 -5.93 -16.04 -1.13
N PHE A 130 -5.06 -15.09 -0.83
CA PHE A 130 -5.41 -13.71 -0.55
C PHE A 130 -4.62 -12.76 -1.44
N LEU A 131 -5.26 -11.66 -1.82
CA LEU A 131 -4.63 -10.56 -2.51
C LEU A 131 -4.38 -9.44 -1.51
N LEU A 132 -3.10 -9.17 -1.25
CA LEU A 132 -2.62 -8.10 -0.40
C LEU A 132 -2.24 -6.92 -1.27
N THR A 133 -2.74 -5.73 -0.96
CA THR A 133 -2.51 -4.53 -1.76
C THR A 133 -2.08 -3.37 -0.89
N VAL A 134 -1.01 -2.69 -1.29
CA VAL A 134 -0.51 -1.45 -0.68
C VAL A 134 -0.52 -0.36 -1.74
N VAL A 135 -1.14 0.78 -1.42
CA VAL A 135 -1.20 1.94 -2.31
C VAL A 135 -0.69 3.17 -1.58
N SER A 136 0.18 3.95 -2.23
CA SER A 136 0.53 5.29 -1.76
C SER A 136 -0.44 6.33 -2.33
N THR A 137 -0.93 7.23 -1.49
CA THR A 137 -1.75 8.38 -1.85
C THR A 137 -0.96 9.69 -1.85
N GLY A 138 0.30 9.62 -1.39
CA GLY A 138 1.25 10.74 -1.34
C GLY A 138 1.58 11.27 -2.73
N ARG A 139 1.95 12.56 -2.81
CA ARG A 139 2.22 13.24 -4.10
C ARG A 139 3.62 12.96 -4.67
N VAL A 140 4.51 12.43 -3.84
CA VAL A 140 5.91 12.15 -4.17
C VAL A 140 6.12 10.65 -4.03
N GLU A 141 6.85 10.05 -4.96
CA GLU A 141 7.27 8.65 -4.86
C GLU A 141 8.01 8.41 -3.54
N CYS A 142 7.70 7.30 -2.88
CA CYS A 142 8.28 6.95 -1.59
C CYS A 142 8.62 5.47 -1.53
N THR A 143 9.49 5.08 -0.59
CA THR A 143 9.85 3.68 -0.39
C THR A 143 9.14 3.10 0.83
N VAL A 144 8.66 1.86 0.72
CA VAL A 144 8.09 1.09 1.83
C VAL A 144 8.69 -0.32 1.86
N ASP A 145 8.88 -0.86 3.06
CA ASP A 145 9.22 -2.27 3.23
C ASP A 145 7.93 -3.11 3.24
N VAL A 146 7.73 -3.90 2.19
CA VAL A 146 6.63 -4.85 2.04
C VAL A 146 7.01 -6.26 2.49
N GLY A 147 8.21 -6.43 3.04
CA GLY A 147 8.68 -7.71 3.55
C GLY A 147 7.78 -8.25 4.67
N PRO A 148 7.70 -9.57 4.85
CA PRO A 148 6.77 -10.20 5.79
C PRO A 148 6.98 -9.80 7.26
N ARG A 149 8.11 -9.18 7.61
CA ARG A 149 8.35 -8.63 8.96
C ARG A 149 7.74 -7.25 9.19
N THR A 150 7.54 -6.48 8.12
CA THR A 150 6.97 -5.13 8.18
C THR A 150 5.52 -5.14 7.73
N LEU A 151 5.21 -5.85 6.63
CA LEU A 151 3.89 -6.04 6.07
C LEU A 151 3.48 -7.51 6.20
N GLU A 152 2.70 -7.81 7.23
CA GLU A 152 2.27 -9.18 7.54
C GLU A 152 0.78 -9.39 7.30
N MET A 153 0.41 -10.62 6.92
CA MET A 153 -0.97 -11.09 6.94
C MET A 153 -1.12 -12.08 8.10
N ARG A 154 -2.12 -11.86 8.95
CA ARG A 154 -2.49 -12.73 10.07
C ARG A 154 -3.83 -13.40 9.82
N VAL A 155 -3.93 -14.66 10.20
CA VAL A 155 -5.18 -15.42 10.21
C VAL A 155 -5.54 -15.75 11.65
N LEU A 156 -6.80 -15.53 12.01
CA LEU A 156 -7.35 -15.76 13.34
C LEU A 156 -8.54 -16.71 13.28
N SER A 157 -8.76 -17.47 14.35
CA SER A 157 -9.95 -18.29 14.59
C SER A 157 -10.44 -18.06 16.02
N GLY A 158 -11.71 -17.71 16.21
CA GLY A 158 -12.26 -17.42 17.55
C GLY A 158 -11.57 -16.27 18.30
N GLY A 159 -10.82 -15.40 17.60
CA GLY A 159 -10.01 -14.33 18.22
C GLY A 159 -8.56 -14.71 18.47
N GLU A 160 -8.21 -15.99 18.39
CA GLU A 160 -6.85 -16.49 18.55
C GLU A 160 -6.10 -16.49 17.23
N ARG A 161 -4.81 -16.11 17.25
CA ARG A 161 -3.97 -16.12 16.05
C ARG A 161 -3.58 -17.57 15.73
N VAL A 162 -3.93 -18.01 14.52
CA VAL A 162 -3.57 -19.36 14.04
C VAL A 162 -2.36 -19.34 13.11
N TRP A 163 -2.12 -18.25 12.38
CA TRP A 163 -1.03 -18.16 11.42
C TRP A 163 -0.64 -16.71 11.13
N SER A 164 0.62 -16.48 10.73
CA SER A 164 1.10 -15.22 10.15
C SER A 164 2.14 -15.45 9.06
N THR A 165 2.17 -14.59 8.03
CA THR A 165 3.30 -14.53 7.08
C THR A 165 4.62 -14.15 7.74
N ALA A 166 4.58 -13.50 8.91
CA ALA A 166 5.77 -13.10 9.66
C ALA A 166 6.41 -14.27 10.44
N ASP A 167 5.70 -15.39 10.57
CA ASP A 167 6.25 -16.57 11.26
C ASP A 167 7.26 -17.26 10.34
N CYS A 168 8.42 -17.62 10.90
CA CYS A 168 9.44 -18.41 10.21
C CYS A 168 9.98 -17.83 8.90
N VAL A 169 10.07 -16.50 8.85
CA VAL A 169 10.73 -15.77 7.77
C VAL A 169 12.22 -16.04 7.77
N ALA A 170 12.71 -16.67 6.70
CA ALA A 170 14.14 -16.85 6.44
C ALA A 170 14.81 -15.52 6.07
N GLY A 171 16.10 -15.38 6.40
CA GLY A 171 16.87 -14.18 6.09
C GLY A 171 16.46 -12.94 6.89
N ASP A 172 16.71 -11.76 6.33
CA ASP A 172 16.36 -10.48 6.93
C ASP A 172 14.86 -10.14 6.81
N GLY A 173 14.16 -10.76 5.86
CA GLY A 173 12.72 -10.60 5.68
C GLY A 173 12.30 -9.20 5.23
N VAL A 174 13.24 -8.46 4.62
CA VAL A 174 13.05 -7.10 4.12
C VAL A 174 12.82 -7.16 2.61
N ASP A 175 11.85 -6.39 2.13
CA ASP A 175 11.56 -6.22 0.71
C ASP A 175 11.15 -4.77 0.46
N ARG A 176 12.08 -3.95 -0.07
CA ARG A 176 11.83 -2.53 -0.28
C ARG A 176 11.25 -2.28 -1.67
N GLN A 177 10.09 -1.65 -1.69
CA GLN A 177 9.38 -1.27 -2.91
C GLN A 177 9.22 0.25 -2.99
N ALA A 178 9.46 0.80 -4.17
CA ALA A 178 9.10 2.18 -4.49
C ALA A 178 7.62 2.21 -4.88
N LEU A 179 6.86 3.13 -4.27
CA LEU A 179 5.45 3.34 -4.56
C LEU A 179 5.24 4.73 -5.13
N GLU A 180 4.70 4.75 -6.34
CA GLU A 180 4.12 5.93 -6.95
C GLU A 180 2.68 6.15 -6.49
N ARG A 181 2.20 7.38 -6.65
CA ARG A 181 0.85 7.74 -6.25
C ARG A 181 -0.18 6.94 -7.04
N GLY A 182 -1.03 6.20 -6.33
CA GLY A 182 -2.15 5.47 -6.91
C GLY A 182 -1.77 4.19 -7.64
N ILE A 183 -0.47 3.87 -7.78
CA ILE A 183 -0.02 2.60 -8.36
C ILE A 183 0.08 1.56 -7.24
N PRO A 184 -0.72 0.48 -7.27
CA PRO A 184 -0.72 -0.53 -6.22
C PRO A 184 0.48 -1.46 -6.32
N PHE A 185 1.15 -1.71 -5.19
CA PHE A 185 1.89 -2.97 -5.01
C PHE A 185 0.90 -4.07 -4.64
N VAL A 186 1.00 -5.22 -5.31
CA VAL A 186 0.09 -6.35 -5.12
C VAL A 186 0.89 -7.62 -4.86
N ARG A 187 0.54 -8.34 -3.80
CA ARG A 187 1.13 -9.64 -3.46
C ARG A 187 0.05 -10.68 -3.22
N THR A 188 0.17 -11.82 -3.89
CA THR A 188 -0.65 -12.99 -3.59
C THR A 188 -0.05 -13.75 -2.42
N VAL A 189 -0.82 -13.94 -1.35
CA VAL A 189 -0.44 -14.74 -0.19
C VAL A 189 -1.24 -16.03 -0.22
N ARG A 190 -0.56 -17.18 -0.15
CA ARG A 190 -1.21 -18.48 -0.04
C ARG A 190 -0.93 -19.07 1.34
N TRP A 191 -1.99 -19.50 2.01
CA TRP A 191 -1.90 -20.20 3.28
C TRP A 191 -2.15 -21.69 3.08
N ASP A 192 -1.24 -22.52 3.56
CA ASP A 192 -1.25 -23.98 3.42
C ASP A 192 -2.18 -24.69 4.42
N ARG A 193 -3.08 -23.94 5.09
CA ARG A 193 -3.97 -24.43 6.16
C ARG A 193 -3.23 -25.02 7.36
N HIS A 194 -1.95 -24.71 7.58
CA HIS A 194 -1.22 -25.12 8.78
C HIS A 194 -1.03 -23.95 9.73
N ARG A 195 -1.22 -24.22 11.02
CA ARG A 195 -0.96 -23.24 12.08
C ARG A 195 0.53 -22.91 12.15
N SER A 196 0.87 -21.68 12.48
CA SER A 196 2.25 -21.24 12.68
C SER A 196 2.40 -20.52 14.01
N GLY A 197 3.66 -20.42 14.44
CA GLY A 197 4.06 -19.71 15.65
C GLY A 197 5.51 -19.29 15.53
N THR A 198 6.09 -18.83 16.64
CA THR A 198 7.48 -18.34 16.68
C THR A 198 8.51 -19.47 16.62
N THR A 199 8.11 -20.71 16.92
CA THR A 199 8.97 -21.89 16.83
C THR A 199 8.93 -22.49 15.42
N CYS A 200 10.05 -22.42 14.72
CA CYS A 200 10.14 -22.88 13.32
C CYS A 200 10.58 -24.32 13.15
N ALA A 201 10.90 -25.00 14.25
CA ALA A 201 11.20 -26.42 14.26
C ALA A 201 9.90 -27.23 14.47
N GLY A 202 9.77 -28.35 13.76
CA GLY A 202 8.74 -29.36 14.01
C GLY A 202 7.55 -29.35 13.06
N LYS A 203 6.64 -30.31 13.28
CA LYS A 203 5.43 -30.49 12.47
C LYS A 203 4.39 -29.45 12.87
N ARG A 204 3.93 -28.66 11.91
CA ARG A 204 2.82 -27.71 12.10
C ARG A 204 1.50 -28.47 12.16
N SER A 205 0.62 -28.09 13.09
CA SER A 205 -0.73 -28.67 13.16
C SER A 205 -1.61 -28.10 12.05
N ALA A 206 -2.51 -28.92 11.49
CA ALA A 206 -3.49 -28.45 10.53
C ALA A 206 -4.51 -27.52 11.22
N ALA A 207 -5.06 -26.59 10.46
CA ALA A 207 -6.19 -25.76 10.85
C ALA A 207 -7.50 -26.56 10.66
N ASP A 208 -8.36 -26.50 11.66
CA ASP A 208 -9.63 -27.23 11.65
C ASP A 208 -10.65 -26.56 10.69
N PRO A 209 -11.66 -27.29 10.19
CA PRO A 209 -12.78 -26.67 9.51
C PRO A 209 -13.46 -25.63 10.41
N GLY A 210 -13.92 -24.52 9.83
CA GLY A 210 -14.55 -23.44 10.60
C GLY A 210 -14.41 -22.06 9.96
N THR A 211 -14.74 -21.04 10.74
CA THR A 211 -14.69 -19.64 10.34
C THR A 211 -13.37 -19.01 10.78
N TYR A 212 -12.77 -18.25 9.86
CA TYR A 212 -11.50 -17.59 10.03
C TYR A 212 -11.60 -16.12 9.63
N VAL A 213 -10.71 -15.31 10.21
CA VAL A 213 -10.57 -13.89 9.88
C VAL A 213 -9.13 -13.63 9.46
N ALA A 214 -8.94 -13.13 8.24
CA ALA A 214 -7.65 -12.63 7.77
C ALA A 214 -7.59 -11.11 7.87
N THR A 215 -6.43 -10.59 8.30
CA THR A 215 -6.13 -9.14 8.35
C THR A 215 -4.68 -8.91 7.97
N ALA A 216 -4.41 -7.83 7.23
CA ALA A 216 -3.06 -7.37 6.97
C ALA A 216 -2.69 -6.22 7.92
N HIS A 217 -1.42 -6.18 8.32
CA HIS A 217 -0.87 -5.19 9.24
C HIS A 217 0.44 -4.65 8.68
N ALA A 218 0.64 -3.34 8.77
CA ALA A 218 1.89 -2.66 8.49
C ALA A 218 2.10 -1.53 9.51
N GLY A 219 2.99 -1.72 10.48
CA GLY A 219 3.11 -0.80 11.60
C GLY A 219 1.78 -0.70 12.38
N ARG A 220 1.19 0.50 12.42
CA ARG A 220 -0.16 0.70 13.01
C ARG A 220 -1.30 0.58 12.00
N LEU A 221 -1.00 0.56 10.71
CA LEU A 221 -1.98 0.43 9.65
C LEU A 221 -2.53 -1.00 9.62
N LYS A 222 -3.85 -1.12 9.46
CA LYS A 222 -4.56 -2.39 9.38
C LYS A 222 -5.53 -2.37 8.22
N SER A 223 -5.61 -3.49 7.49
CA SER A 223 -6.66 -3.68 6.50
C SER A 223 -8.02 -3.89 7.17
N PRO A 224 -9.13 -3.73 6.42
CA PRO A 224 -10.40 -4.34 6.79
C PRO A 224 -10.26 -5.84 7.07
N LYS A 225 -11.16 -6.37 7.90
CA LYS A 225 -11.25 -7.80 8.19
C LYS A 225 -11.83 -8.55 7.00
N VAL A 226 -11.21 -9.66 6.65
CA VAL A 226 -11.69 -10.59 5.63
C VAL A 226 -12.16 -11.86 6.33
N VAL A 227 -13.44 -12.19 6.24
CA VAL A 227 -13.99 -13.43 6.80
C VAL A 227 -14.02 -14.49 5.71
N PHE A 228 -13.58 -15.70 6.03
CA PHE A 228 -13.63 -16.84 5.12
C PHE A 228 -13.83 -18.15 5.90
N HIS A 229 -14.21 -19.21 5.20
CA HIS A 229 -14.53 -20.50 5.80
C HIS A 229 -13.67 -21.61 5.23
N LEU A 230 -13.21 -22.50 6.11
CA LEU A 230 -12.62 -23.78 5.74
C LEU A 230 -13.68 -24.88 5.91
N ARG A 231 -13.85 -25.69 4.87
CA ARG A 231 -14.63 -26.94 4.92
C ARG A 231 -13.73 -28.16 4.78
#